data_AF-A0A0D3J0B5-F1
#
_entry.id   AF-A0A0D3J0B5-F1
#
_cell.length_a   1.000
_cell.length_b   1.000
_cell.length_c   1.000
_cell.angle_alpha   90.00
_cell.angle_beta   90.00
_cell.angle_gamma   90.00
#
_symmetry.space_group_name_H-M   'P 1'
#
loop_
_entity.id
_entity.type
_entity.pdbx_description
1 polymer ?
#
loop_
_entity_poly.entity_id
_entity_poly.type
_entity_poly.pdbx_seq_one_letter_code
_entity_poly.pdbx_strand_id
1 'polypeptide(L)'
;MGCRTSKPAALTAADHKGIPLLAALDKQLLAALRSGAIKLLRTEFLRADGSEAVLPKLLRRQELEQMEKERGIRIFLTPKEAVAALRSLSREVAGLTYGWASPDHPDVTGEYLANVRRFLRHPLGEHVTALFWECAAAPDPPRSQWLRCVGGQAFPLRLSLT
;
A
#
# COMPACT_ATOMS: atom_id res chain seq x y z
N MET A 1 -12.79 -20.49 -46.27
CA MET A 1 -12.35 -19.17 -45.76
C MET A 1 -11.59 -19.40 -44.47
N GLY A 2 -10.28 -19.18 -44.44
CA GLY A 2 -9.45 -19.34 -43.24
C GLY A 2 -9.11 -17.97 -42.65
N CYS A 3 -9.58 -17.67 -41.44
CA CYS A 3 -9.14 -16.51 -40.68
C CYS A 3 -7.66 -16.69 -40.31
N ARG A 4 -6.78 -15.86 -40.88
CA ARG A 4 -5.41 -15.72 -40.37
C ARG A 4 -5.49 -15.08 -38.99
N THR A 5 -5.15 -15.82 -37.95
CA THR A 5 -4.85 -15.26 -36.64
C THR A 5 -3.54 -14.46 -36.76
N SER A 6 -3.64 -13.15 -36.93
CA SER A 6 -2.48 -12.27 -36.80
C SER A 6 -2.02 -12.27 -35.35
N LYS A 7 -0.77 -12.62 -35.10
CA LYS A 7 -0.12 -12.48 -33.79
C LYS A 7 -0.26 -11.00 -33.35
N PRO A 8 -0.84 -10.70 -32.18
CA PRO A 8 -0.96 -9.32 -31.74
C PRO A 8 0.44 -8.72 -31.63
N ALA A 9 0.63 -7.54 -32.24
CA ALA A 9 1.88 -6.81 -32.12
C ALA A 9 2.10 -6.50 -30.62
N ALA A 10 3.27 -6.83 -30.10
CA ALA A 10 3.63 -6.51 -28.73
C ALA A 10 3.79 -4.99 -28.63
N LEU A 11 2.78 -4.30 -28.10
CA LEU A 11 2.88 -2.88 -27.78
C LEU A 11 4.03 -2.67 -26.80
N THR A 12 4.99 -1.85 -27.19
CA THR A 12 6.11 -1.45 -26.34
C THR A 12 5.70 -0.22 -25.52
N ALA A 13 6.40 0.04 -24.41
CA ALA A 13 6.16 1.26 -23.61
C ALA A 13 6.37 2.55 -24.44
N ALA A 14 7.21 2.51 -25.48
CA ALA A 14 7.44 3.63 -26.40
C ALA A 14 6.22 3.93 -27.29
N ASP A 15 5.35 2.95 -27.53
CA ASP A 15 4.13 3.12 -28.33
C ASP A 15 3.04 3.90 -27.57
N HIS A 16 3.16 3.99 -26.24
CA HIS A 16 2.23 4.73 -25.39
C HIS A 16 2.77 6.12 -25.05
N LYS A 17 2.46 7.10 -25.90
CA LYS A 17 2.75 8.54 -25.66
C LYS A 17 2.24 9.07 -24.31
N GLY A 18 1.28 8.38 -23.68
CA GLY A 18 0.76 8.71 -22.35
C GLY A 18 1.65 8.28 -21.18
N ILE A 19 2.54 7.29 -21.34
CA ILE A 19 3.36 6.77 -20.23
C ILE A 19 4.28 7.85 -19.64
N PRO A 20 5.04 8.65 -20.43
CA PRO A 20 5.85 9.73 -19.88
C PRO A 20 5.04 10.82 -19.17
N LEU A 21 3.82 11.10 -19.66
CA LEU A 21 2.92 12.09 -19.06
C LEU A 21 2.38 11.61 -17.71
N LEU A 22 2.03 10.33 -17.59
CA LEU A 22 1.61 9.73 -16.33
C LEU A 22 2.78 9.65 -15.34
N ALA A 23 3.98 9.26 -15.80
CA ALA A 23 5.18 9.22 -14.96
C ALA A 23 5.56 10.60 -14.40
N ALA A 24 5.20 11.70 -15.08
CA ALA A 24 5.42 13.05 -14.57
C ALA A 24 4.54 13.36 -13.34
N LEU A 25 3.35 12.74 -13.23
CA LEU A 25 2.46 12.89 -12.08
C LEU A 25 3.03 12.20 -10.83
N ASP A 26 3.89 11.20 -10.99
CA ASP A 26 4.48 10.46 -9.89
C ASP A 26 5.50 11.26 -9.08
N LYS A 27 5.85 12.50 -9.48
CA LYS A 27 6.90 13.29 -8.80
C LYS A 27 6.66 13.43 -7.29
N GLN A 28 5.42 13.72 -6.89
CA GLN A 28 5.07 13.85 -5.46
C GLN A 28 5.10 12.49 -4.76
N LEU A 29 4.60 11.44 -5.42
CA LEU A 29 4.59 10.09 -4.89
C LEU A 29 6.02 9.56 -4.67
N LEU A 30 6.92 9.79 -5.63
CA LEU A 30 8.34 9.47 -5.53
C LEU A 30 9.02 10.21 -4.39
N ALA A 31 8.70 11.48 -4.16
CA ALA A 31 9.23 12.23 -3.02
C ALA A 31 8.77 11.63 -1.69
N ALA A 32 7.49 11.26 -1.59
CA ALA A 32 6.92 10.64 -0.40
C ALA A 32 7.50 9.24 -0.11
N LEU A 33 7.75 8.43 -1.15
CA LEU A 33 8.41 7.13 -1.00
C LEU A 33 9.88 7.28 -0.58
N ARG A 34 10.59 8.26 -1.13
CA ARG A 34 12.01 8.53 -0.78
C ARG A 34 12.18 8.97 0.65
N SER A 35 11.31 9.87 1.13
CA SER A 35 11.34 10.32 2.53
C SER A 35 10.82 9.25 3.49
N GLY A 36 10.20 8.18 2.99
CA GLY A 36 9.49 7.20 3.81
C GLY A 36 8.20 7.75 4.42
N ALA A 37 7.70 8.90 3.95
CA ALA A 37 6.42 9.45 4.38
C ALA A 37 5.29 8.45 4.11
N ILE A 38 5.40 7.67 3.03
CA ILE A 38 4.57 6.48 2.77
C ILE A 38 5.47 5.26 2.55
N LYS A 39 4.94 4.08 2.81
CA LYS A 39 5.63 2.80 2.57
C LYS A 39 4.80 1.87 1.70
N LEU A 40 5.45 0.91 1.05
CA LEU A 40 4.79 -0.15 0.30
C LEU A 40 5.04 -1.47 1.00
N LEU A 41 3.98 -2.25 1.22
CA LEU A 41 4.10 -3.61 1.72
C LEU A 41 4.72 -4.50 0.64
N ARG A 42 5.63 -5.35 1.08
CA ARG A 42 6.26 -6.39 0.27
C ARG A 42 5.27 -7.52 0.08
N THR A 43 4.77 -7.72 -1.14
CA THR A 43 3.75 -8.76 -1.36
C THR A 43 4.34 -10.16 -1.23
N GLU A 44 5.65 -10.36 -1.47
CA GLU A 44 6.33 -11.63 -1.24
C GLU A 44 6.20 -12.07 0.22
N PHE A 45 6.31 -11.13 1.17
CA PHE A 45 6.08 -11.40 2.58
C PHE A 45 4.62 -11.81 2.86
N LEU A 46 3.65 -11.13 2.24
CA LEU A 46 2.23 -11.44 2.40
C LEU A 46 1.83 -12.79 1.78
N ARG A 47 2.50 -13.20 0.71
CA ARG A 47 2.24 -14.47 0.00
C ARG A 47 2.90 -15.66 0.69
N ALA A 48 4.04 -15.44 1.34
CA ALA A 48 4.87 -16.49 1.93
C ALA A 48 4.07 -17.44 2.83
N ASP A 49 4.45 -18.71 2.80
CA ASP A 49 3.91 -19.72 3.69
C ASP A 49 4.21 -19.34 5.14
N GLY A 50 3.20 -19.48 6.01
CA GLY A 50 3.31 -19.11 7.42
C GLY A 50 3.15 -17.61 7.69
N SER A 51 2.96 -16.76 6.67
CA SER A 51 2.69 -15.33 6.87
C SER A 51 1.43 -15.09 7.70
N GLU A 52 0.45 -16.00 7.65
CA GLU A 52 -0.77 -15.98 8.46
C GLU A 52 -0.48 -16.12 9.96
N ALA A 53 0.48 -16.97 10.34
CA ALA A 53 0.88 -17.12 11.73
C ALA A 53 1.68 -15.91 12.21
N VAL A 54 2.48 -15.32 11.32
CA VAL A 54 3.32 -14.16 11.62
C VAL A 54 2.48 -12.88 11.74
N LEU A 55 1.56 -12.66 10.79
CA LEU A 55 0.68 -11.50 10.69
C LEU A 55 -0.77 -11.99 10.45
N PRO A 56 -1.53 -12.32 11.51
CA PRO A 56 -2.87 -12.88 11.38
C PRO A 56 -3.92 -11.86 10.92
N LYS A 57 -3.70 -10.57 11.21
CA LYS A 57 -4.58 -9.46 10.86
C LYS A 57 -3.76 -8.26 10.42
N LEU A 58 -4.32 -7.38 9.60
CA LEU A 58 -3.61 -6.15 9.24
C LEU A 58 -3.47 -5.26 10.47
N LEU A 59 -2.25 -4.76 10.70
CA LEU A 59 -1.93 -3.83 11.77
C LEU A 59 -1.66 -2.44 11.20
N ARG A 60 -1.64 -1.43 12.08
CA ARG A 60 -1.20 -0.09 11.70
C ARG A 60 0.28 -0.08 11.36
N ARG A 61 0.69 0.91 10.58
CA ARG A 61 2.08 1.08 10.16
C ARG A 61 3.09 1.00 11.31
N GLN A 62 2.84 1.68 12.43
CA GLN A 62 3.79 1.74 13.55
C GLN A 62 4.02 0.36 14.19
N GLU A 63 2.95 -0.43 14.27
CA GLU A 63 3.01 -1.80 14.80
C GLU A 63 3.79 -2.71 13.87
N LEU A 64 3.59 -2.57 12.55
CA LEU A 64 4.37 -3.30 11.54
C LEU A 64 5.85 -2.90 11.58
N GLU A 65 6.17 -1.61 11.69
CA GLU A 65 7.55 -1.14 11.80
C GLU A 65 8.24 -1.62 13.09
N GLN A 66 7.50 -1.69 14.19
CA GLN A 66 8.01 -2.25 15.45
C GLN A 66 8.26 -3.75 15.29
N MET A 67 7.34 -4.47 14.65
CA MET A 67 7.48 -5.89 14.36
C MET A 67 8.67 -6.20 13.45
N GLU A 68 8.98 -5.37 12.44
CA GLU A 68 10.20 -5.51 11.63
C GLU A 68 11.46 -5.44 12.50
N LYS A 69 11.51 -4.50 13.46
CA LYS A 69 12.65 -4.32 14.37
C LYS A 69 12.79 -5.48 15.34
N GLU A 70 11.70 -5.92 15.96
CA GLU A 70 11.71 -6.96 16.99
C GLU A 70 12.00 -8.35 16.42
N ARG A 71 11.45 -8.65 15.25
CA ARG A 71 11.52 -10.01 14.65
C ARG A 71 12.56 -10.13 13.55
N GLY A 72 13.21 -9.04 13.15
CA GLY A 72 14.20 -9.04 12.07
C GLY A 72 13.63 -9.39 10.69
N ILE A 73 12.33 -9.17 10.48
CA ILE A 73 11.62 -9.46 9.23
C ILE A 73 11.47 -8.20 8.36
N ARG A 74 11.16 -8.39 7.07
CA ARG A 74 10.92 -7.30 6.12
C ARG A 74 9.49 -7.33 5.59
N ILE A 75 8.64 -6.51 6.19
CA ILE A 75 7.24 -6.32 5.82
C ILE A 75 7.13 -5.25 4.72
N PHE A 76 7.98 -4.22 4.78
CA PHE A 76 7.99 -3.11 3.82
C PHE A 76 9.15 -3.20 2.82
N LEU A 77 8.95 -2.59 1.65
CA LEU A 77 10.04 -2.25 0.76
C LEU A 77 10.89 -1.12 1.36
N THR A 78 12.20 -1.15 1.10
CA THR A 78 13.06 0.00 1.35
C THR A 78 12.67 1.17 0.44
N PRO A 79 12.97 2.43 0.79
CA PRO A 79 12.70 3.58 -0.08
C PRO A 79 13.27 3.43 -1.49
N LYS A 80 14.46 2.82 -1.63
CA LYS A 80 15.10 2.56 -2.93
C LYS A 80 14.31 1.54 -3.75
N GLU A 81 13.90 0.44 -3.14
CA GLU A 81 13.08 -0.60 -3.81
C GLU A 81 11.71 -0.05 -4.20
N ALA A 82 11.07 0.72 -3.31
CA ALA A 82 9.75 1.29 -3.58
C ALA A 82 9.77 2.29 -4.75
N VAL A 83 10.80 3.13 -4.82
CA VAL A 83 11.03 4.04 -5.96
C VAL A 83 11.31 3.27 -7.25
N ALA A 84 12.06 2.17 -7.17
CA ALA A 84 12.34 1.33 -8.33
C ALA A 84 11.07 0.64 -8.85
N ALA A 85 10.25 0.09 -7.94
CA ALA A 85 8.98 -0.53 -8.27
C ALA A 85 8.00 0.45 -8.93
N LEU A 86 7.90 1.69 -8.42
CA LEU A 86 7.05 2.70 -9.06
C LEU A 86 7.56 3.10 -10.45
N ARG A 87 8.90 3.16 -10.63
CA ARG A 87 9.53 3.53 -11.90
C ARG A 87 9.60 2.43 -12.94
N SER A 88 9.35 1.17 -12.58
CA SER A 88 9.36 0.07 -13.56
C SER A 88 8.26 0.25 -14.62
N LEU A 89 7.20 1.02 -14.30
CA LEU A 89 6.02 1.25 -15.15
C LEU A 89 5.28 -0.04 -15.51
N SER A 90 5.65 -1.16 -14.89
CA SER A 90 5.10 -2.50 -15.08
C SER A 90 3.77 -2.72 -14.34
N ARG A 91 3.18 -1.67 -13.74
CA ARG A 91 1.98 -1.75 -12.88
C ARG A 91 2.12 -2.76 -11.73
N GLU A 92 3.35 -2.97 -11.26
CA GLU A 92 3.68 -3.88 -10.17
C GLU A 92 3.25 -3.35 -8.79
N VAL A 93 2.98 -2.04 -8.71
CA VAL A 93 2.50 -1.37 -7.49
C VAL A 93 0.97 -1.28 -7.54
N ALA A 94 0.30 -1.97 -6.63
CA ALA A 94 -1.14 -1.86 -6.43
C ALA A 94 -1.48 -0.88 -5.31
N GLY A 95 -2.60 -0.17 -5.44
CA GLY A 95 -3.19 0.64 -4.39
C GLY A 95 -4.48 0.01 -3.86
N LEU A 96 -4.59 -0.11 -2.53
CA LEU A 96 -5.79 -0.56 -1.84
C LEU A 96 -6.17 0.48 -0.77
N THR A 97 -7.35 1.06 -0.92
CA THR A 97 -7.98 1.96 0.04
C THR A 97 -9.42 1.55 0.23
N TYR A 98 -9.88 1.58 1.48
CA TYR A 98 -11.27 1.40 1.87
C TYR A 98 -11.48 2.09 3.23
N GLY A 99 -12.70 2.50 3.53
CA GLY A 99 -13.04 3.12 4.82
C GLY A 99 -12.84 2.13 5.97
N TRP A 100 -12.28 2.60 7.10
CA TRP A 100 -11.95 1.74 8.22
C TRP A 100 -13.17 0.97 8.72
N ALA A 101 -13.01 -0.34 8.91
CA ALA A 101 -14.07 -1.20 9.44
C ALA A 101 -14.42 -0.90 10.91
N SER A 102 -13.48 -0.35 11.68
CA SER A 102 -13.73 0.17 13.03
C SER A 102 -12.83 1.36 13.36
N PRO A 103 -13.15 2.19 14.37
CA PRO A 103 -12.31 3.32 14.78
C PRO A 103 -10.92 2.92 15.31
N ASP A 104 -10.79 1.69 15.83
CA ASP A 104 -9.64 1.27 16.63
C ASP A 104 -8.73 0.26 15.92
N HIS A 105 -9.25 -0.43 14.89
CA HIS A 105 -8.50 -1.47 14.19
C HIS A 105 -8.85 -1.56 12.70
N PRO A 106 -7.84 -1.56 11.79
CA PRO A 106 -8.08 -1.52 10.34
C PRO A 106 -8.61 -2.84 9.76
N ASP A 107 -8.37 -3.96 10.44
CA ASP A 107 -8.83 -5.30 10.05
C ASP A 107 -9.25 -6.10 11.29
N VAL A 108 -10.46 -5.84 11.79
CA VAL A 108 -10.95 -6.38 13.06
C VAL A 108 -10.99 -7.92 13.05
N THR A 109 -11.40 -8.50 11.93
CA THR A 109 -11.61 -9.94 11.77
C THR A 109 -10.41 -10.67 11.17
N GLY A 110 -9.49 -9.97 10.49
CA GLY A 110 -8.43 -10.59 9.70
C GLY A 110 -8.86 -10.96 8.27
N GLU A 111 -10.16 -10.83 7.96
CA GLU A 111 -10.71 -11.25 6.67
C GLU A 111 -10.22 -10.39 5.51
N TYR A 112 -9.96 -9.09 5.73
CA TYR A 112 -9.43 -8.25 4.67
C TYR A 112 -8.02 -8.69 4.28
N LEU A 113 -7.15 -8.93 5.26
CA LEU A 113 -5.81 -9.44 4.98
C LEU A 113 -5.86 -10.82 4.33
N ALA A 114 -6.74 -11.73 4.80
CA ALA A 114 -6.91 -13.04 4.19
C ALA A 114 -7.35 -12.96 2.71
N ASN A 115 -8.30 -12.06 2.40
CA ASN A 115 -8.77 -11.85 1.03
C ASN A 115 -7.67 -11.25 0.13
N VAL A 116 -6.87 -10.31 0.64
CA VAL A 116 -5.72 -9.76 -0.08
C VAL A 116 -4.67 -10.84 -0.33
N ARG A 117 -4.35 -11.68 0.65
CA ARG A 117 -3.44 -12.83 0.45
C ARG A 117 -3.95 -13.78 -0.62
N ARG A 118 -5.25 -14.10 -0.60
CA ARG A 118 -5.89 -14.93 -1.63
C ARG A 118 -5.77 -14.31 -3.01
N PHE A 119 -6.04 -13.01 -3.14
CA PHE A 119 -5.88 -12.30 -4.40
C PHE A 119 -4.44 -12.30 -4.88
N LEU A 120 -3.48 -11.99 -4.00
CA LEU A 120 -2.07 -11.98 -4.34
C LEU A 120 -1.68 -13.35 -4.89
N ARG A 121 -1.94 -14.45 -4.16
CA ARG A 121 -1.62 -15.82 -4.60
C ARG A 121 -2.34 -16.29 -5.87
N HIS A 122 -3.38 -15.59 -6.32
CA HIS A 122 -4.07 -15.91 -7.57
C HIS A 122 -3.26 -15.44 -8.79
N PRO A 123 -3.32 -16.11 -9.96
CA PRO A 123 -2.60 -15.68 -11.18
C PRO A 123 -2.84 -14.21 -11.58
N LEU A 124 -4.05 -13.69 -11.33
CA LEU A 124 -4.38 -12.28 -11.57
C LEU A 124 -3.61 -11.31 -10.66
N GLY A 125 -3.20 -11.74 -9.46
CA GLY A 125 -2.45 -10.93 -8.53
C GLY A 125 -0.94 -11.12 -8.65
N GLU A 126 -0.45 -12.13 -9.37
CA GLU A 126 0.97 -12.53 -9.41
C GLU A 126 1.93 -11.39 -9.79
N HIS A 127 1.51 -10.52 -10.71
CA HIS A 127 2.28 -9.36 -11.17
C HIS A 127 2.46 -8.25 -10.12
N VAL A 128 1.66 -8.26 -9.04
CA VAL A 128 1.73 -7.25 -7.98
C VAL A 128 2.85 -7.63 -7.02
N THR A 129 3.92 -6.83 -7.00
CA THR A 129 5.10 -7.01 -6.13
C THR A 129 5.03 -6.09 -4.90
N ALA A 130 4.38 -4.93 -5.03
CA ALA A 130 4.28 -3.94 -3.98
C ALA A 130 2.83 -3.49 -3.76
N LEU A 131 2.43 -3.31 -2.51
CA LEU A 131 1.07 -2.89 -2.16
C LEU A 131 1.11 -1.62 -1.31
N PHE A 132 0.51 -0.54 -1.80
CA PHE A 132 0.11 0.58 -0.97
C PHE A 132 -1.24 0.25 -0.33
N TRP A 133 -1.25 0.02 0.97
CA TRP A 133 -2.49 -0.17 1.73
C TRP A 133 -2.60 0.93 2.76
N GLU A 134 -3.50 1.89 2.56
CA GLU A 134 -3.56 3.17 3.30
C GLU A 134 -3.33 3.01 4.83
N CYS A 135 -4.04 2.09 5.48
CA CYS A 135 -3.97 1.84 6.92
C CYS A 135 -2.60 1.34 7.43
N ALA A 136 -1.84 0.66 6.57
CA ALA A 136 -0.53 0.08 6.87
C ALA A 136 0.64 0.89 6.26
N ALA A 137 0.36 1.72 5.27
CA ALA A 137 1.33 2.45 4.47
C ALA A 137 1.52 3.91 4.92
N ALA A 138 0.44 4.55 5.39
CA ALA A 138 0.48 5.91 5.90
C ALA A 138 0.70 5.92 7.42
N PRO A 139 1.42 6.91 7.98
CA PRO A 139 1.46 7.13 9.42
C PRO A 139 0.06 7.55 9.88
N ASP A 140 -0.56 6.77 10.74
CA ASP A 140 -1.85 7.11 11.34
C ASP A 140 -1.70 7.30 12.84
N PRO A 141 -1.72 8.54 13.37
CA PRO A 141 -1.79 8.73 14.80
C PRO A 141 -3.18 8.25 15.30
N PRO A 142 -3.31 7.75 16.54
CA PRO A 142 -4.61 7.35 17.08
C PRO A 142 -5.70 8.38 16.77
N ARG A 143 -6.91 7.95 16.41
CA ARG A 143 -8.02 8.85 16.03
C ARG A 143 -8.28 9.96 17.06
N SER A 144 -7.98 9.70 18.34
CA SER A 144 -8.02 10.67 19.45
C SER A 144 -7.00 11.81 19.34
N GLN A 145 -5.88 11.60 18.66
CA GLN A 145 -4.90 12.64 18.30
C GLN A 145 -5.33 13.38 17.02
N TRP A 146 -5.89 12.66 16.04
CA TRP A 146 -6.44 13.27 14.82
C TRP A 146 -7.57 14.27 15.14
N LEU A 147 -8.49 13.88 16.02
CA LEU A 147 -9.56 14.76 16.52
C LEU A 147 -9.04 15.97 17.31
N ARG A 148 -7.88 15.88 17.97
CA ARG A 148 -7.25 17.05 18.61
C ARG A 148 -6.60 17.98 17.60
N CYS A 149 -5.92 17.43 16.59
CA CYS A 149 -5.28 18.21 15.54
C CYS A 149 -6.31 18.94 14.66
N VAL A 150 -7.37 18.26 14.26
CA VAL A 150 -8.44 18.87 13.45
C VAL A 150 -9.43 19.66 14.29
N GLY A 151 -9.80 19.19 15.49
CA GLY A 151 -10.64 19.95 16.41
C GLY A 151 -9.98 21.25 16.88
N GLY A 152 -8.65 21.24 17.07
CA GLY A 152 -7.87 22.45 17.40
C GLY A 152 -7.71 23.44 16.24
N GLN A 153 -7.86 23.00 14.99
CA GLN A 153 -7.86 23.87 13.81
C GLN A 153 -9.27 24.28 13.34
N ALA A 154 -10.31 23.50 13.66
CA ALA A 154 -11.68 23.72 13.16
C ALA A 154 -12.63 24.38 14.18
N PHE A 155 -12.36 24.31 15.49
CA PHE A 155 -13.22 24.95 16.51
C PHE A 155 -12.39 25.55 17.66
N PRO A 156 -12.10 26.87 17.65
CA PRO A 156 -11.50 27.55 18.79
C PRO A 156 -12.60 27.88 19.80
N LEU A 157 -13.27 26.88 20.38
CA LEU A 157 -14.15 27.09 21.52
C LEU A 157 -13.75 26.13 22.64
N ARG A 158 -12.89 26.67 23.50
CA ARG A 158 -12.55 26.10 24.80
C ARG A 158 -13.78 26.23 25.69
N LEU A 159 -14.64 25.21 25.72
CA LEU A 159 -15.62 25.09 26.80
C LEU A 159 -14.88 24.63 28.05
N SER A 160 -14.44 25.60 28.84
CA SER A 160 -14.14 25.40 30.25
C SER A 160 -15.45 25.06 30.95
N LEU A 161 -15.55 23.85 31.50
CA LEU A 161 -16.52 23.54 32.54
C LEU A 161 -15.72 23.38 33.83
N THR A 162 -15.85 24.38 34.70
CA THR A 162 -15.67 24.28 36.15
C THR A 162 -16.61 23.25 36.76
#